data_AF-A0AA95F1I4-F1
#
_entry.id   AF-A0AA95F1I4-F1
#
_cell.length_a   1.000
_cell.length_b   1.000
_cell.length_c   1.000
_cell.angle_alpha   90.00
_cell.angle_beta   90.00
_cell.angle_gamma   90.00
#
_symmetry.space_group_name_H-M   'P 1'
#
loop_
_entity.id
_entity.type
_entity.pdbx_description
1 polymer ?
#
loop_
_entity_poly.entity_id
_entity_poly.type
_entity_poly.pdbx_seq_one_letter_code
_entity_poly.pdbx_strand_id
1 'polypeptide(L)'
;MGVVNRFLNYFGLQDEAELEQVEGQGRNNQYEDHNSPYQDEQVVETPQFESRKQSSKNNVVSIHSQKSARVVLTEPRTYDEAQEIADHLKSRRAVIVNLQRVRRDQAMRIVDFLSGTVYALGGHISKVGAEIFLCTPDSVEVSGTITEMMAEDAEHSKMR
;
A
#
# COMPACT_ATOMS: atom_id res chain seq x y z
N MET A 1 16.13 28.33 -4.71
CA MET A 1 15.46 27.04 -5.04
C MET A 1 16.08 26.50 -6.31
N GLY A 2 16.86 25.43 -6.22
CA GLY A 2 17.36 24.67 -7.37
C GLY A 2 16.88 23.22 -7.27
N VAL A 3 15.57 23.02 -7.09
CA VAL A 3 14.97 21.67 -7.06
C VAL A 3 14.60 21.25 -8.48
N VAL A 4 15.60 21.16 -9.35
CA VAL A 4 15.42 20.52 -10.66
C VAL A 4 16.47 19.45 -10.94
N ASN A 5 17.46 19.26 -10.05
CA ASN A 5 18.49 18.24 -10.20
C ASN A 5 18.14 16.87 -9.56
N ARG A 6 16.85 16.60 -9.31
CA ARG A 6 16.39 15.27 -8.84
C ARG A 6 15.30 14.63 -9.68
N PHE A 7 14.78 15.32 -10.71
CA PHE A 7 13.80 14.74 -11.63
C PHE A 7 14.45 14.08 -12.87
N LEU A 8 15.69 14.41 -13.22
CA LEU A 8 16.41 13.76 -14.33
C LEU A 8 17.00 12.39 -13.98
N ASN A 9 16.98 11.96 -12.72
CA ASN A 9 17.36 10.60 -12.33
C ASN A 9 16.18 9.61 -12.33
N TYR A 10 14.98 10.07 -12.70
CA TYR A 10 13.75 9.27 -12.70
C TYR A 10 13.28 8.84 -14.09
N PHE A 11 13.71 9.52 -15.16
CA PHE A 11 13.48 9.07 -16.54
C PHE A 11 14.77 8.45 -17.06
N GLY A 12 14.91 7.14 -16.83
CA GLY A 12 15.98 6.30 -17.36
C GLY A 12 15.87 6.15 -18.88
N LEU A 13 16.30 7.19 -19.60
CA LEU A 13 16.36 7.22 -21.06
C LEU A 13 17.58 8.04 -21.51
N GLN A 14 18.75 7.40 -21.43
CA GLN A 14 19.95 7.50 -22.29
C GLN A 14 21.10 6.87 -21.49
N ASP A 15 21.70 5.74 -21.85
CA ASP A 15 21.89 5.17 -23.17
C ASP A 15 21.93 3.64 -23.10
N GLU A 16 21.36 3.03 -24.14
CA GLU A 16 21.43 1.61 -24.43
C GLU A 16 22.85 1.17 -24.81
N ALA A 17 23.06 -0.15 -24.65
CA ALA A 17 24.07 -1.00 -25.29
C ALA A 17 25.43 -1.18 -24.57
N GLU A 18 25.42 -1.94 -23.48
CA GLU A 18 26.57 -2.79 -23.12
C GLU A 18 26.49 -4.10 -23.91
N LEU A 19 27.34 -4.24 -24.94
CA LEU A 19 27.65 -5.50 -25.59
C LEU A 19 28.85 -6.14 -24.87
N GLU A 20 28.63 -7.27 -24.19
CA GLU A 20 29.73 -8.13 -23.72
C GLU A 20 30.49 -8.74 -24.90
N GLN A 21 31.81 -8.54 -24.95
CA GLN A 21 32.72 -9.35 -25.76
C GLN A 21 33.94 -9.75 -24.94
N VAL A 22 34.24 -11.06 -24.98
CA VAL A 22 35.28 -11.76 -24.24
C VAL A 22 36.53 -11.92 -25.13
N GLU A 23 37.69 -11.92 -24.48
CA GLU A 23 39.02 -12.45 -24.90
C GLU A 23 40.00 -11.57 -25.71
N GLY A 24 41.20 -11.37 -25.13
CA GLY A 24 42.46 -11.74 -25.80
C GLY A 24 43.46 -10.64 -26.25
N GLN A 25 44.63 -10.62 -25.58
CA GLN A 25 45.99 -10.32 -26.09
C GLN A 25 46.54 -8.87 -26.21
N GLY A 26 47.36 -8.52 -25.19
CA GLY A 26 48.71 -7.90 -25.22
C GLY A 26 49.13 -6.82 -26.24
N ARG A 27 49.62 -5.67 -25.73
CA ARG A 27 50.94 -5.06 -26.07
C ARG A 27 51.21 -3.73 -25.31
N ASN A 28 52.48 -3.52 -24.96
CA ASN A 28 53.07 -2.31 -24.33
C ASN A 28 53.17 -1.10 -25.29
N ASN A 29 53.05 0.12 -24.73
CA ASN A 29 53.85 1.35 -24.96
C ASN A 29 53.03 2.55 -24.41
N GLN A 30 53.43 3.28 -23.37
CA GLN A 30 54.54 4.24 -23.20
C GLN A 30 54.33 5.60 -23.92
N TYR A 31 54.07 6.62 -23.08
CA TYR A 31 54.10 8.10 -23.16
C TYR A 31 53.93 8.88 -24.48
N GLU A 32 53.17 10.00 -24.42
CA GLU A 32 53.52 11.38 -24.86
C GLU A 32 52.26 12.27 -24.72
N ASP A 33 52.20 13.20 -23.76
CA ASP A 33 52.64 14.61 -23.84
C ASP A 33 52.15 15.35 -25.09
N HIS A 34 51.14 16.23 -24.94
CA HIS A 34 51.00 17.45 -25.76
C HIS A 34 50.11 18.49 -25.06
N ASN A 35 50.78 19.54 -24.60
CA ASN A 35 50.27 20.81 -24.12
C ASN A 35 49.92 21.74 -25.29
N SER A 36 48.75 22.42 -25.30
CA SER A 36 48.60 23.75 -25.94
C SER A 36 47.19 24.39 -25.84
N PRO A 37 47.03 25.71 -26.05
CA PRO A 37 46.49 26.61 -25.03
C PRO A 37 45.29 27.49 -25.47
N TYR A 38 44.65 28.12 -24.48
CA TYR A 38 43.96 29.44 -24.45
C TYR A 38 43.27 30.05 -25.69
N GLN A 39 42.01 30.45 -25.50
CA GLN A 39 41.37 31.73 -25.93
C GLN A 39 39.90 31.71 -25.47
N ASP A 40 39.20 32.78 -25.09
CA ASP A 40 39.42 34.20 -24.86
C ASP A 40 38.18 34.68 -24.07
N GLU A 41 38.30 35.79 -23.34
CA GLU A 41 37.24 36.45 -22.54
C GLU A 41 35.98 36.79 -23.37
N GLN A 42 34.82 37.02 -22.74
CA GLN A 42 34.02 38.27 -22.82
C GLN A 42 32.84 38.27 -21.81
N VAL A 43 32.86 39.28 -20.93
CA VAL A 43 31.84 39.66 -19.94
C VAL A 43 30.74 40.51 -20.57
N VAL A 44 29.46 40.25 -20.25
CA VAL A 44 28.36 41.21 -20.43
C VAL A 44 27.36 41.11 -19.27
N GLU A 45 27.21 42.21 -18.53
CA GLU A 45 26.22 42.41 -17.47
C GLU A 45 24.91 43.06 -17.99
N THR A 46 23.86 42.92 -17.16
CA THR A 46 22.62 43.75 -16.99
C THR A 46 21.36 43.37 -17.80
N PRO A 47 20.13 43.80 -17.39
CA PRO A 47 19.65 44.27 -16.07
C PRO A 47 18.35 43.59 -15.56
N GLN A 48 18.05 43.80 -14.27
CA GLN A 48 16.77 43.53 -13.62
C GLN A 48 15.60 44.34 -14.21
N PHE A 49 14.43 43.72 -14.34
CA PHE A 49 13.16 44.44 -14.42
C PHE A 49 12.15 43.84 -13.44
N GLU A 50 11.94 44.54 -12.32
CA GLU A 50 10.77 44.37 -11.47
C GLU A 50 9.52 44.84 -12.23
N SER A 51 8.39 44.15 -12.00
CA SER A 51 7.09 44.73 -11.63
C SER A 51 5.94 43.89 -12.17
N ARG A 52 5.02 43.48 -11.28
CA ARG A 52 3.65 44.06 -11.20
C ARG A 52 2.59 43.02 -10.79
N LYS A 53 2.11 43.23 -9.56
CA LYS A 53 0.71 43.22 -9.08
C LYS A 53 -0.19 42.01 -9.35
N GLN A 54 -0.64 41.47 -8.21
CA GLN A 54 -2.05 41.40 -7.81
C GLN A 54 -2.95 40.54 -8.71
N SER A 55 -3.11 39.27 -8.31
CA SER A 55 -4.26 38.47 -8.75
C SER A 55 -4.67 37.48 -7.66
N SER A 56 -5.95 37.53 -7.36
CA SER A 56 -6.78 36.53 -6.68
C SER A 56 -6.32 36.04 -5.31
N LYS A 57 -7.02 36.52 -4.27
CA LYS A 57 -7.23 35.74 -3.04
C LYS A 57 -8.07 34.51 -3.40
N ASN A 58 -7.43 33.50 -3.98
CA ASN A 58 -7.99 32.17 -4.11
C ASN A 58 -8.06 31.58 -2.70
N ASN A 59 -9.27 31.57 -2.13
CA ASN A 59 -9.55 30.86 -0.89
C ASN A 59 -9.53 29.36 -1.19
N VAL A 60 -8.33 28.78 -1.23
CA VAL A 60 -8.13 27.34 -1.41
C VAL A 60 -8.45 26.68 -0.06
N VAL A 61 -9.71 26.27 0.11
CA VAL A 61 -10.05 25.32 1.18
C VAL A 61 -9.49 23.97 0.76
N SER A 62 -8.48 23.50 1.50
CA SER A 62 -7.96 22.14 1.39
C SER A 62 -9.10 21.19 1.71
N ILE A 63 -9.70 20.58 0.68
CA ILE A 63 -10.58 19.43 0.85
C ILE A 63 -9.66 18.34 1.39
N HIS A 64 -9.61 18.21 2.72
CA HIS A 64 -9.08 17.02 3.36
C HIS A 64 -9.81 15.86 2.69
N SER A 65 -9.06 15.07 1.93
CA SER A 65 -9.54 13.81 1.37
C SER A 65 -9.95 12.96 2.56
N GLN A 66 -11.22 13.06 2.97
CA GLN A 66 -11.81 12.15 3.94
C GLN A 66 -11.67 10.78 3.30
N LYS A 67 -10.68 10.00 3.76
CA LYS A 67 -10.48 8.63 3.30
C LYS A 67 -11.81 7.91 3.52
N SER A 68 -12.51 7.61 2.42
CA SER A 68 -13.77 6.89 2.50
C SER A 68 -13.46 5.49 3.05
N ALA A 69 -13.98 5.21 4.24
CA ALA A 69 -13.87 3.88 4.82
C ALA A 69 -14.61 2.90 3.90
N ARG A 70 -13.90 1.86 3.44
CA ARG A 70 -14.45 0.82 2.58
C ARG A 70 -14.58 -0.47 3.38
N VAL A 71 -15.77 -1.05 3.32
CA VAL A 71 -16.09 -2.34 3.93
C VAL A 71 -16.31 -3.34 2.79
N VAL A 72 -15.72 -4.53 2.92
CA VAL A 72 -15.87 -5.64 1.98
C VAL A 72 -16.78 -6.70 2.61
N LEU A 73 -17.67 -7.28 1.83
CA LEU A 73 -18.49 -8.41 2.24
C LEU A 73 -18.02 -9.64 1.49
N THR A 74 -17.84 -10.75 2.19
CA THR A 74 -17.40 -12.02 1.62
C THR A 74 -18.18 -13.17 2.22
N GLU A 75 -18.52 -14.15 1.38
CA GLU A 75 -19.18 -15.39 1.76
C GLU A 75 -18.35 -16.56 1.20
N PRO A 76 -17.23 -16.91 1.85
CA PRO A 76 -16.34 -17.95 1.35
C PRO A 76 -17.04 -19.30 1.33
N ARG A 77 -16.57 -20.19 0.45
CA ARG A 77 -17.02 -21.59 0.36
C ARG A 77 -15.93 -22.56 0.77
N THR A 78 -14.68 -22.13 0.67
CA THR A 78 -13.48 -22.94 0.91
C THR A 78 -12.51 -22.21 1.85
N TYR A 79 -11.55 -22.94 2.39
CA TYR A 79 -10.54 -22.36 3.28
C TYR A 79 -9.58 -21.42 2.56
N ASP A 80 -9.26 -21.70 1.30
CA ASP A 80 -8.25 -20.97 0.54
C ASP A 80 -8.66 -19.51 0.31
N GLU A 81 -9.97 -19.24 0.21
CA GLU A 81 -10.55 -17.89 0.11
C GLU A 81 -10.23 -17.00 1.32
N ALA A 82 -9.82 -17.57 2.46
CA ALA A 82 -9.39 -16.79 3.62
C ALA A 82 -8.15 -15.92 3.32
N GLN A 83 -7.32 -16.30 2.34
CA GLN A 83 -6.19 -15.50 1.91
C GLN A 83 -6.63 -14.18 1.26
N GLU A 84 -7.70 -14.18 0.47
CA GLU A 84 -8.24 -12.97 -0.16
C GLU A 84 -8.77 -11.99 0.90
N ILE A 85 -9.38 -12.52 1.97
CA ILE A 85 -9.81 -11.75 3.14
C ILE A 85 -8.61 -11.08 3.81
N ALA A 86 -7.51 -11.80 3.98
CA ALA A 86 -6.27 -11.25 4.53
C ALA A 86 -5.71 -10.10 3.67
N ASP A 87 -5.77 -10.21 2.34
CA ASP A 87 -5.32 -9.15 1.44
C ASP A 87 -6.20 -7.90 1.50
N HIS A 88 -7.51 -8.06 1.71
CA HIS A 88 -8.40 -6.94 2.00
C HIS A 88 -8.02 -6.22 3.30
N LEU A 89 -7.75 -6.97 4.37
CA LEU A 89 -7.32 -6.43 5.66
C LEU A 89 -5.97 -5.69 5.55
N LYS A 90 -4.99 -6.26 4.84
CA LYS A 90 -3.70 -5.62 4.52
C LYS A 90 -3.88 -4.31 3.75
N SER A 91 -4.92 -4.22 2.92
CA SER A 91 -5.29 -2.99 2.20
C SER A 91 -6.02 -1.95 3.07
N ARG A 92 -6.04 -2.13 4.40
CA ARG A 92 -6.76 -1.29 5.37
C ARG A 92 -8.26 -1.20 5.11
N ARG A 93 -8.88 -2.30 4.65
CA ARG A 93 -10.34 -2.42 4.48
C ARG A 93 -10.89 -3.38 5.54
N ALA A 94 -12.00 -3.00 6.17
CA ALA A 94 -12.73 -3.91 7.05
C ALA A 94 -13.47 -4.97 6.20
N VAL A 95 -13.62 -6.18 6.73
CA VAL A 95 -14.26 -7.28 6.02
C VAL A 95 -15.32 -7.95 6.91
N ILE A 96 -16.53 -8.11 6.39
CA ILE A 96 -17.59 -8.92 6.99
C ILE A 96 -17.55 -10.28 6.29
N VAL A 97 -17.33 -11.33 7.09
CA VAL A 97 -17.15 -12.70 6.64
C VAL A 97 -18.37 -13.52 7.06
N ASN A 98 -19.11 -14.05 6.10
CA ASN A 98 -20.23 -14.97 6.33
C ASN A 98 -19.78 -16.41 6.09
N LEU A 99 -19.73 -17.23 7.15
CA LEU A 99 -19.29 -18.62 7.11
C LEU A 99 -20.45 -19.63 7.07
N GLN A 100 -21.70 -19.20 6.90
CA GLN A 100 -22.88 -20.08 6.89
C GLN A 100 -22.87 -21.18 5.81
N ARG A 101 -22.11 -20.97 4.73
CA ARG A 101 -21.94 -21.96 3.65
C ARG A 101 -20.65 -22.77 3.74
N VAL A 102 -19.89 -22.59 4.81
CA VAL A 102 -18.66 -23.32 5.08
C VAL A 102 -18.96 -24.42 6.10
N ARG A 103 -18.38 -25.60 5.92
CA ARG A 103 -18.50 -26.66 6.93
C ARG A 103 -17.83 -26.22 8.24
N ARG A 104 -18.38 -26.65 9.38
CA ARG A 104 -17.92 -26.24 10.71
C ARG A 104 -16.42 -26.45 10.94
N ASP A 105 -15.85 -27.55 10.47
CA ASP A 105 -14.41 -27.86 10.55
C ASP A 105 -13.56 -26.81 9.83
N GLN A 106 -13.97 -26.43 8.62
CA GLN A 106 -13.29 -25.44 7.80
C GLN A 106 -13.54 -24.02 8.32
N ALA A 107 -14.74 -23.72 8.81
CA ALA A 107 -15.07 -22.42 9.38
C ALA A 107 -14.18 -22.09 10.59
N MET A 108 -13.95 -23.05 11.49
CA MET A 108 -13.02 -22.87 12.62
C MET A 108 -11.61 -22.56 12.14
N ARG A 109 -11.10 -23.29 11.13
CA ARG A 109 -9.77 -23.03 10.56
C ARG A 109 -9.67 -21.65 9.92
N ILE A 110 -10.73 -21.19 9.22
CA ILE A 110 -10.78 -19.84 8.66
C ILE A 110 -10.71 -18.81 9.78
N VAL A 111 -11.49 -18.97 10.84
CA VAL A 111 -11.47 -18.05 12.00
C VAL A 111 -10.09 -18.03 12.66
N ASP A 112 -9.44 -19.18 12.86
CA ASP A 112 -8.08 -19.24 13.43
C ASP A 112 -7.06 -18.50 12.55
N PHE A 113 -7.12 -18.73 11.24
CA PHE A 113 -6.26 -18.05 10.26
C PHE A 113 -6.46 -16.53 10.28
N LEU A 114 -7.72 -16.08 10.26
CA LEU A 114 -8.06 -14.66 10.29
C LEU A 114 -7.70 -14.03 11.63
N SER A 115 -7.87 -14.74 12.74
CA SER A 115 -7.45 -14.29 14.08
C SER A 115 -5.94 -14.05 14.13
N GLY A 116 -5.14 -14.97 13.59
CA GLY A 116 -3.70 -14.78 13.44
C GLY A 116 -3.35 -13.60 12.52
N THR A 117 -4.10 -13.43 11.43
CA THR A 117 -3.91 -12.33 10.48
C THR A 117 -4.18 -10.97 11.11
N VAL A 118 -5.33 -10.79 11.76
CA VAL A 118 -5.66 -9.51 12.42
C VAL A 118 -4.72 -9.24 13.57
N TYR A 119 -4.30 -10.26 14.33
CA TYR A 119 -3.31 -10.11 15.38
C TYR A 119 -1.98 -9.56 14.84
N ALA A 120 -1.49 -10.13 13.73
CA ALA A 120 -0.27 -9.66 13.06
C ALA A 120 -0.39 -8.23 12.51
N LEU A 121 -1.61 -7.80 12.12
CA LEU A 121 -1.89 -6.46 11.59
C LEU A 121 -2.29 -5.45 12.68
N GLY A 122 -2.34 -5.84 13.96
CA GLY A 122 -2.85 -4.98 15.04
C GLY A 122 -4.34 -4.63 14.91
N GLY A 123 -5.08 -5.46 14.18
CA GLY A 123 -6.53 -5.35 14.00
C GLY A 123 -7.33 -6.12 15.04
N HIS A 124 -8.63 -6.26 14.79
CA HIS A 124 -9.55 -6.97 15.67
C HIS A 124 -10.48 -7.90 14.87
N ILE A 125 -10.90 -9.00 15.47
CA ILE A 125 -11.95 -9.88 14.95
C ILE A 125 -13.07 -10.00 15.97
N SER A 126 -14.30 -9.75 15.54
CA SER A 126 -15.49 -9.76 16.39
C SER A 126 -16.57 -10.62 15.76
N LYS A 127 -17.18 -11.52 16.54
CA LYS A 127 -18.37 -12.25 16.10
C LYS A 127 -19.57 -11.29 16.16
N VAL A 128 -20.29 -11.16 15.04
CA VAL A 128 -21.42 -10.23 14.92
C VAL A 128 -22.75 -10.94 14.65
N GLY A 129 -22.72 -12.26 14.42
CA GLY A 129 -23.91 -13.08 14.24
C GLY A 129 -23.58 -14.57 14.26
N ALA A 130 -24.59 -15.41 13.99
CA ALA A 130 -24.40 -16.84 13.82
C ALA A 130 -23.53 -17.09 12.57
N GLU A 131 -22.30 -17.54 12.78
CA GLU A 131 -21.31 -17.79 11.73
C GLU A 131 -20.93 -16.54 10.91
N ILE A 132 -21.17 -15.33 11.45
CA ILE A 132 -20.77 -14.06 10.81
C ILE A 132 -19.74 -13.35 11.69
N PHE A 133 -18.63 -12.96 11.06
CA PHE A 133 -17.49 -12.32 11.71
C PHE A 133 -17.15 -10.99 11.03
N LEU A 134 -16.82 -10.00 11.84
CA LEU A 134 -16.26 -8.73 11.42
C LEU A 134 -14.76 -8.75 11.69
N CYS A 135 -13.96 -8.57 10.65
CA CYS A 135 -12.51 -8.41 10.73
C CYS A 135 -12.17 -6.94 10.41
N THR A 136 -11.47 -6.26 11.31
CA THR A 136 -11.06 -4.87 11.13
C THR A 136 -9.54 -4.73 11.20
N PRO A 137 -8.94 -3.89 10.34
CA PRO A 137 -7.54 -3.47 10.50
C PRO A 137 -7.41 -2.40 11.60
N ASP A 138 -6.17 -2.05 11.94
CA ASP A 138 -5.79 -0.97 12.89
C ASP A 138 -6.48 0.38 12.64
N SER A 139 -6.83 0.67 11.38
CA SER A 139 -7.41 1.93 10.96
C SER A 139 -8.92 2.06 11.21
N VAL A 140 -9.59 1.02 11.69
CA VAL A 140 -11.05 0.99 11.90
C VAL A 140 -11.37 0.68 13.35
N GLU A 141 -11.95 1.66 14.04
CA GLU A 141 -12.45 1.51 15.40
C GLU A 141 -13.87 0.90 15.39
N VAL A 142 -14.12 -0.07 16.26
CA VAL A 142 -15.43 -0.71 16.45
C VAL A 142 -15.92 -0.40 17.86
N SER A 143 -17.14 0.12 17.97
CA SER A 143 -17.77 0.40 19.26
C SER A 143 -19.03 -0.43 19.44
N GLY A 144 -19.34 -0.80 20.69
CA GLY A 144 -20.48 -1.64 21.03
C GLY A 144 -20.13 -3.13 21.13
N THR A 145 -21.11 -3.93 21.54
CA THR A 145 -20.94 -5.38 21.72
C THR A 145 -22.25 -6.08 21.38
N ILE A 146 -22.16 -7.23 20.72
CA ILE A 146 -23.30 -8.10 20.42
C ILE A 146 -23.22 -9.26 21.40
N THR A 147 -24.15 -9.29 22.36
CA THR A 147 -24.25 -10.40 23.33
C THR A 147 -24.82 -11.61 22.62
N GLU A 148 -24.10 -12.73 22.64
CA GLU A 148 -24.62 -14.00 22.18
C GLU A 148 -25.63 -14.49 23.24
N MET A 149 -26.92 -14.29 22.98
CA MET A 149 -27.96 -14.97 23.77
C MET A 149 -27.81 -16.46 23.46
N MET A 150 -27.28 -17.21 24.42
CA MET A 150 -27.18 -18.66 24.34
C MET A 150 -28.61 -19.18 24.15
N ALA A 151 -28.94 -19.62 22.93
CA ALA A 151 -30.18 -20.35 22.70
C ALA A 151 -30.04 -21.68 23.45
N GLU A 152 -30.62 -21.76 24.63
CA GLU A 152 -30.79 -22.97 25.45
C GLU A 152 -31.80 -23.96 24.81
N ASP A 153 -31.72 -24.19 23.50
CA ASP A 153 -32.67 -25.02 22.74
C ASP A 153 -32.16 -26.46 22.50
N ALA A 154 -31.46 -27.03 23.49
CA ALA A 154 -30.98 -28.42 23.40
C ALA A 154 -31.43 -29.35 24.54
N GLU A 155 -32.03 -28.86 25.64
CA GLU A 155 -32.38 -29.73 26.78
C GLU A 155 -33.86 -30.16 26.83
N HIS A 156 -34.78 -29.49 26.13
CA HIS A 156 -36.20 -29.86 26.19
C HIS A 156 -36.61 -31.10 25.38
N SER A 157 -35.70 -31.71 24.60
CA SER A 157 -36.00 -32.92 23.81
C SER A 157 -35.61 -34.25 24.48
N LYS A 158 -35.01 -34.24 25.67
CA LYS A 158 -34.53 -35.48 26.34
C LYS A 158 -35.32 -35.93 27.56
N MET A 159 -36.43 -35.29 27.90
CA MET A 159 -37.36 -35.81 28.90
C MET A 159 -38.77 -35.93 28.32
N ARG A 160 -38.88 -36.80 27.31
CA ARG A 160 -40.10 -37.57 27.05
C ARG A 160 -39.73 -39.04 27.10
#